data_AF-A0A520DUJ6-F1
#
_entry.id   AF-A0A520DUJ6-F1
#
_cell.length_a   1.000
_cell.length_b   1.000
_cell.length_c   1.000
_cell.angle_alpha   90.00
_cell.angle_beta   90.00
_cell.angle_gamma   90.00
#
_symmetry.space_group_name_H-M   'P 1'
#
loop_
_entity.id
_entity.type
_entity.pdbx_description
1 polymer ?
#
loop_
_entity_poly.entity_id
_entity_poly.type
_entity_poly.pdbx_seq_one_letter_code
_entity_poly.pdbx_strand_id
1 'polypeptide(L)'
;KGKIPPLVYAVVVVETDIDASGNVLRVEFSRTPSHAPEVPPLIADLIRKASPLPSPGKLGAHTYVDTWLWDKGGNFQLDSRTLGQRSR
;
A
#
# COMPACT_ATOMS: atom_id res chain seq x y z
N LYS A 1 26.73 10.85 -11.04
CA LYS A 1 25.53 11.03 -11.89
C LYS A 1 24.46 10.08 -11.36
N GLY A 2 23.46 10.59 -10.64
CA GLY A 2 22.41 9.76 -10.05
C GLY A 2 21.62 9.07 -11.15
N LYS A 3 21.38 7.76 -11.03
CA LYS A 3 20.49 7.04 -11.93
C LYS A 3 19.15 7.79 -11.92
N ILE A 4 18.67 8.18 -13.10
CA ILE A 4 17.34 8.75 -13.26
C ILE A 4 16.39 7.76 -12.56
N PRO A 5 15.60 8.19 -11.56
CA PRO A 5 14.61 7.30 -10.95
C PRO A 5 13.79 6.67 -12.08
N PRO A 6 13.46 5.37 -12.01
CA PRO A 6 12.56 4.76 -12.99
C PRO A 6 11.37 5.70 -13.20
N LEU A 7 11.02 5.97 -14.46
CA LEU A 7 9.89 6.82 -14.78
C LEU A 7 8.67 6.24 -14.06
N VAL A 8 8.18 6.95 -13.05
CA VAL A 8 7.00 6.53 -12.28
C VAL A 8 5.86 6.39 -13.27
N TYR A 9 5.37 5.16 -13.42
CA TYR A 9 4.30 4.80 -14.32
C TYR A 9 2.95 5.06 -13.66
N ALA A 10 2.79 4.66 -12.40
CA ALA A 10 1.56 4.88 -11.64
C ALA A 10 1.87 5.24 -10.19
N VAL A 11 1.01 6.06 -9.61
CA VAL A 11 0.99 6.37 -8.18
C VAL A 11 -0.33 5.90 -7.63
N VAL A 12 -0.31 5.04 -6.63
CA VAL A 12 -1.52 4.48 -6.00
C VAL A 12 -1.43 4.70 -4.50
N VAL A 13 -2.48 5.30 -3.92
CA VAL A 13 -2.64 5.39 -2.47
C VAL A 13 -3.58 4.27 -2.03
N VAL A 14 -3.13 3.49 -1.06
CA VAL A 14 -3.78 2.27 -0.59
C VAL A 14 -4.08 2.41 0.90
N GLU A 15 -5.30 2.06 1.30
CA GLU A 15 -5.68 1.90 2.69
C GLU A 15 -5.79 0.39 3.00
N THR A 16 -4.94 -0.08 3.92
CA THR A 16 -4.90 -1.50 4.34
C THR A 16 -5.33 -1.61 5.78
N ASP A 17 -6.48 -2.23 6.03
CA ASP A 17 -6.93 -2.56 7.38
C ASP A 17 -6.31 -3.86 7.84
N ILE A 18 -5.80 -3.85 9.07
CA ILE A 18 -5.32 -5.06 9.75
C ILE A 18 -5.97 -5.26 11.11
N ASP A 19 -6.09 -6.52 11.53
CA ASP A 19 -6.46 -6.86 12.91
C ASP A 19 -5.26 -6.77 13.87
N ALA A 20 -5.49 -7.02 15.16
CA ALA A 20 -4.45 -6.97 16.19
C ALA A 20 -3.34 -8.03 16.03
N SER A 21 -3.57 -9.07 15.23
CA SER A 21 -2.59 -10.11 14.91
C SER A 21 -1.82 -9.81 13.61
N GLY A 22 -2.18 -8.74 12.89
CA GLY A 22 -1.58 -8.37 11.60
C GLY A 22 -2.26 -9.00 10.38
N ASN A 23 -3.41 -9.67 10.54
CA ASN A 23 -4.14 -10.22 9.39
C ASN A 23 -4.74 -9.08 8.57
N VAL A 24 -4.59 -9.14 7.25
CA VAL A 24 -5.17 -8.16 6.32
C VAL A 24 -6.66 -8.44 6.19
N LEU A 25 -7.48 -7.48 6.61
CA LEU A 25 -8.93 -7.58 6.55
C LEU A 25 -9.47 -6.98 5.25
N ARG A 26 -8.93 -5.83 4.85
CA ARG A 26 -9.45 -5.03 3.73
C ARG A 26 -8.31 -4.25 3.08
N VAL A 27 -8.40 -4.11 1.76
CA VAL A 27 -7.48 -3.31 0.95
C VAL A 27 -8.32 -2.45 0.03
N GLU A 28 -8.18 -1.13 0.14
CA GLU A 28 -8.92 -0.14 -0.64
C GLU A 28 -7.98 0.88 -1.28
N PHE A 29 -8.45 1.55 -2.32
CA PHE A 29 -7.67 2.51 -3.09
C PHE A 29 -8.38 3.85 -3.13
N SER A 30 -7.66 4.93 -2.86
CA SER A 30 -8.27 6.28 -2.89
C SER A 30 -8.64 6.72 -4.31
N ARG A 31 -7.84 6.32 -5.32
CA ARG A 31 -8.11 6.52 -6.75
C ARG A 31 -7.39 5.47 -7.59
N THR A 32 -8.08 4.98 -8.64
CA THR A 32 -7.49 4.14 -9.69
C THR A 32 -6.93 5.00 -10.81
N PRO A 33 -5.63 4.89 -11.15
CA PRO A 33 -5.04 5.60 -12.29
C PRO A 33 -5.68 5.13 -13.60
N SER A 34 -6.21 6.05 -14.42
CA SER A 34 -6.91 5.70 -15.66
C SER A 34 -5.99 5.13 -16.75
N HIS A 35 -4.71 5.51 -16.75
CA HIS A 35 -3.71 5.03 -17.70
C HIS A 35 -2.99 3.74 -17.26
N ALA A 36 -3.29 3.25 -16.04
CA ALA A 36 -2.71 2.04 -15.46
C ALA A 36 -3.73 1.32 -14.54
N PRO A 37 -4.95 0.98 -15.03
CA PRO A 37 -6.01 0.38 -14.22
C PRO A 37 -5.64 -1.02 -13.68
N GLU A 38 -4.63 -1.66 -14.26
CA GLU A 38 -4.10 -2.95 -13.83
C GLU A 38 -3.20 -2.88 -12.59
N VAL A 39 -2.69 -1.69 -12.23
CA VAL A 39 -1.72 -1.56 -11.12
C VAL A 39 -2.37 -1.76 -9.74
N PRO A 40 -3.51 -1.13 -9.39
CA PRO A 40 -4.14 -1.35 -8.09
C PRO A 40 -4.45 -2.82 -7.76
N PRO A 41 -5.06 -3.65 -8.65
CA PRO A 41 -5.30 -5.05 -8.32
C PRO A 41 -4.00 -5.86 -8.09
N LEU A 42 -2.90 -5.55 -8.78
CA LEU A 42 -1.59 -6.15 -8.50
C LEU A 42 -1.09 -5.79 -7.10
N ILE A 43 -1.25 -4.53 -6.68
CA ILE A 43 -0.88 -4.09 -5.34
C ILE A 43 -1.74 -4.80 -4.27
N ALA A 44 -3.05 -4.93 -4.49
CA ALA A 44 -3.91 -5.69 -3.55
C ALA A 44 -3.47 -7.15 -3.40
N ASP A 45 -3.10 -7.80 -4.51
CA ASP A 45 -2.60 -9.18 -4.48
C ASP A 45 -1.29 -9.28 -3.68
N LEU A 46 -0.35 -8.35 -3.89
CA LEU A 46 0.90 -8.28 -3.13
C LEU A 46 0.65 -8.11 -1.63
N ILE A 47 -0.23 -7.19 -1.23
CA ILE A 47 -0.56 -6.94 0.19
C ILE A 47 -1.23 -8.17 0.82
N ARG A 48 -2.17 -8.81 0.12
CA ARG A 48 -2.84 -10.01 0.63
C ARG A 48 -1.88 -11.18 0.77
N LYS A 49 -0.94 -11.35 -0.16
CA LYS A 49 0.12 -12.38 -0.10
C LYS A 49 1.13 -12.13 1.02
N ALA A 50 1.34 -10.86 1.38
CA ALA A 50 2.18 -10.49 2.52
C ALA A 50 1.48 -10.70 3.88
N SER A 51 0.18 -10.98 3.90
CA SER A 51 -0.55 -11.25 5.13
C SER A 51 -0.12 -12.58 5.77
N PRO A 52 0.01 -12.65 7.12
CA PRO A 52 -0.11 -11.55 8.07
C PRO A 52 1.08 -10.59 8.02
N LEU A 53 0.80 -9.29 8.13
CA LEU A 53 1.82 -8.26 8.30
C LEU A 53 2.39 -8.33 9.74
N PRO A 54 3.57 -7.73 10.00
CA PRO A 54 4.11 -7.66 11.36
C PRO A 54 3.07 -7.11 12.36
N SER A 55 2.95 -7.75 13.52
CA SER A 55 1.94 -7.38 14.51
C SER A 55 2.07 -5.90 14.92
N PRO A 56 0.95 -5.15 15.00
CA PRO A 56 0.93 -3.75 15.46
C PRO A 56 1.47 -3.52 16.88
N GLY A 57 1.65 -4.58 17.67
CA GLY A 57 1.92 -4.48 19.09
C GLY A 57 0.83 -3.68 19.81
N LYS A 58 1.24 -2.65 20.56
CA LYS A 58 0.33 -1.82 21.38
C LYS A 58 -0.68 -1.00 20.57
N LEU A 59 -0.46 -0.81 19.26
CA LEU A 59 -1.38 -0.03 18.42
C LEU A 59 -2.70 -0.77 18.17
N GLY A 60 -2.69 -2.10 18.22
CA GLY A 60 -3.87 -2.93 17.92
C GLY A 60 -4.31 -2.84 16.45
N ALA A 61 -5.55 -3.23 16.18
CA ALA A 61 -6.13 -3.14 14.84
C ALA A 61 -6.17 -1.68 14.35
N HIS A 62 -5.67 -1.45 13.14
CA HIS A 62 -5.57 -0.10 12.56
C HIS A 62 -5.43 -0.16 11.04
N THR A 63 -5.41 1.02 10.42
CA THR A 63 -5.27 1.18 8.96
C THR A 63 -3.88 1.75 8.63
N TYR A 64 -3.17 1.10 7.72
CA TYR A 64 -2.00 1.66 7.05
C TYR A 64 -2.43 2.43 5.80
N VAL A 65 -1.80 3.57 5.56
CA VAL A 65 -1.92 4.32 4.32
C VAL A 65 -0.58 4.29 3.61
N ASP A 66 -0.54 3.65 2.47
CA ASP A 66 0.66 3.46 1.69
C ASP A 66 0.56 4.20 0.35
N THR A 67 1.64 4.88 -0.04
CA THR A 67 1.82 5.39 -1.40
C THR A 67 2.77 4.48 -2.17
N TRP A 68 2.26 3.85 -3.22
CA TRP A 68 2.99 2.99 -4.13
C TRP A 68 3.41 3.77 -5.37
N LEU A 69 4.73 3.88 -5.59
CA LEU A 69 5.30 4.43 -6.81
C LEU A 69 5.72 3.27 -7.71
N TRP A 70 4.88 2.96 -8.70
CA TRP A 70 5.07 1.81 -9.60
C TRP A 70 5.78 2.24 -10.87
N ASP A 71 6.73 1.46 -11.37
CA ASP A 71 7.39 1.69 -12.66
C ASP A 71 6.89 0.73 -13.76
N LYS A 72 7.20 1.03 -15.03
CA LYS A 72 6.76 0.18 -16.16
C LYS A 72 7.37 -1.22 -16.16
N GLY A 73 8.46 -1.43 -15.43
CA GLY A 73 9.13 -2.73 -15.30
C GLY A 73 8.51 -3.63 -14.24
N GLY A 74 7.53 -3.14 -13.48
CA GLY A 74 6.90 -3.88 -12.40
C GLY A 74 7.60 -3.73 -11.04
N ASN A 75 8.63 -2.88 -10.95
CA ASN A 75 9.22 -2.53 -9.66
C ASN A 75 8.42 -1.42 -9.01
N PHE A 76 8.53 -1.32 -7.69
CA PHE A 76 7.85 -0.30 -6.93
C PHE A 76 8.70 0.24 -5.78
N GLN A 77 8.39 1.46 -5.35
CA GLN A 77 8.82 2.05 -4.08
C GLN A 77 7.58 2.28 -3.21
N LEU A 78 7.74 2.09 -1.91
CA LEU A 78 6.68 2.18 -0.92
C LEU A 78 7.00 3.29 0.09
N ASP A 79 6.06 4.22 0.28
CA ASP A 79 6.05 5.15 1.41
C ASP A 79 4.83 4.84 2.29
N SER A 80 5.08 4.36 3.51
CA SER A 80 4.06 3.86 4.43
C SER A 80 3.84 4.82 5.59
N ARG A 81 2.57 5.15 5.85
CA ARG A 81 2.16 5.95 7.01
C ARG A 81 1.08 5.22 7.79
N THR A 82 1.32 5.08 9.09
CA THR A 82 0.30 4.57 10.00
C THR A 82 -0.63 5.70 10.41
N LEU A 83 -1.95 5.52 10.26
CA LEU A 83 -2.93 6.42 10.87
C LEU A 83 -3.11 6.07 12.36
N GLY A 84 -2.05 6.20 13.15
CA GLY A 84 -2.22 6.41 14.59
C GLY A 84 -2.84 7.79 14.78
N GLN A 85 -4.02 7.86 15.39
CA GLN A 85 -4.84 9.08 15.56
C GLN A 85 -5.55 9.58 14.29
N ARG A 86 -6.50 8.80 13.78
CA ARG A 86 -7.78 9.39 13.34
C ARG A 86 -8.81 9.09 14.41
N SER A 87 -9.14 10.09 15.24
CA SER A 87 -10.43 10.11 15.91
C SER A 87 -11.48 10.19 14.80
N ARG A 88 -12.20 9.08 14.55
CA ARG A 88 -13.56 9.21 14.03
C ARG A 88 -14.47 9.62 15.18
#